data_AF-X0TYQ9-F1
#
_entry.id   AF-X0TYQ9-F1
#
_cell.length_a   1.000
_cell.length_b   1.000
_cell.length_c   1.000
_cell.angle_alpha   90.00
_cell.angle_beta   90.00
_cell.angle_gamma   90.00
#
_symmetry.space_group_name_H-M   'P 1'
#
loop_
_entity.id
_entity.type
_entity.pdbx_description
1 polymer ?
#
loop_
_entity_poly.entity_id
_entity_poly.type
_entity_poly.pdbx_seq_one_letter_code
_entity_poly.pdbx_strand_id
1 'polypeptide(L)'
;MARRKKAKTIGELKASGYQPESLKGEMRRNLIAMIKKKKEIFPGIIGFDDVVIPQIENAIIAGQDIIFLGERGQAKSRIMRLLVNLLDKEIPVIKGCEINDNPFAPICKRCRDELSEKGDATKIDWLPRQERYGEKLATPDITIADLIGDVDPIRVAEGRYLSDE
;
A
#
# COMPACT_ATOMS: atom_id res chain seq x y z
N MET A 1 18.50 19.68 -11.06
CA MET A 1 17.60 18.88 -11.94
C MET A 1 16.18 19.39 -11.75
N ALA A 2 15.52 19.85 -12.81
CA ALA A 2 14.15 20.37 -12.74
C ALA A 2 13.20 19.33 -12.15
N ARG A 3 12.49 19.69 -11.09
CA ARG A 3 11.49 18.86 -10.42
C ARG A 3 10.36 18.62 -11.45
N ARG A 4 10.36 17.47 -12.14
CA ARG A 4 9.28 17.11 -13.08
C ARG A 4 7.95 17.32 -12.36
N LYS A 5 7.08 18.13 -12.97
CA LYS A 5 5.75 18.41 -12.43
C LYS A 5 5.00 17.07 -12.41
N LYS A 6 4.52 16.66 -11.23
CA LYS A 6 3.81 15.39 -11.09
C LYS A 6 2.48 15.46 -11.84
N ALA A 7 2.10 14.32 -12.43
CA ALA A 7 0.79 14.17 -13.08
C ALA A 7 -0.33 14.47 -12.09
N LYS A 8 -1.37 15.17 -12.55
CA LYS A 8 -2.57 15.52 -11.79
C LYS A 8 -3.83 14.85 -12.35
N THR A 9 -3.74 14.25 -13.53
CA THR A 9 -4.82 13.51 -14.15
C THR A 9 -4.34 12.16 -14.68
N ILE A 10 -5.29 11.28 -14.97
CA ILE A 10 -5.02 9.99 -15.60
C ILE A 10 -4.33 10.15 -16.96
N GLY A 11 -4.75 11.12 -17.78
CA GLY A 11 -4.11 11.38 -19.07
C GLY A 11 -2.64 11.75 -18.94
N GLU A 12 -2.31 12.65 -18.00
CA GLU A 12 -0.91 13.01 -17.70
C GLU A 12 -0.12 11.81 -17.16
N LEU A 13 -0.77 10.95 -16.35
CA LEU A 13 -0.15 9.76 -15.79
C LEU A 13 0.17 8.72 -16.88
N LYS A 14 -0.75 8.50 -17.83
CA LYS A 14 -0.51 7.67 -19.02
C LYS A 14 0.65 8.21 -19.85
N ALA A 15 0.66 9.51 -20.13
CA ALA A 15 1.73 10.17 -20.88
C ALA A 15 3.10 10.08 -20.18
N SER A 16 3.12 9.98 -18.85
CA SER A 16 4.35 9.76 -18.08
C SER A 16 4.93 8.35 -18.20
N GLY A 17 4.17 7.40 -18.76
CA GLY A 17 4.57 6.00 -18.89
C GLY A 17 4.51 5.22 -17.58
N TYR A 18 3.75 5.71 -16.59
CA TYR A 18 3.56 5.02 -15.32
C TYR A 18 2.95 3.63 -15.56
N GLN A 19 3.49 2.62 -14.87
CA GLN A 19 2.98 1.25 -14.90
C GLN A 19 2.67 0.84 -13.47
N PRO A 20 1.41 0.52 -13.15
CA PRO A 20 1.07 -0.01 -11.84
C PRO A 20 1.80 -1.33 -11.61
N GLU A 21 2.26 -1.50 -10.38
CA GLU A 21 2.88 -2.73 -9.92
C GLU A 21 2.12 -3.23 -8.70
N SER A 22 2.09 -4.55 -8.49
CA SER A 22 1.54 -5.11 -7.27
C SER A 22 2.41 -4.73 -6.07
N LEU A 23 1.82 -4.64 -4.88
CA LEU A 23 2.56 -4.36 -3.65
C LEU A 23 3.74 -5.33 -3.44
N LYS A 24 3.52 -6.62 -3.70
CA LYS A 24 4.56 -7.66 -3.60
C LYS A 24 5.67 -7.46 -4.63
N GLY A 25 5.33 -7.05 -5.86
CA GLY A 25 6.29 -6.71 -6.91
C GLY A 25 7.15 -5.50 -6.54
N GLU A 26 6.51 -4.43 -6.08
CA GLU A 26 7.15 -3.20 -5.64
C GLU A 26 8.14 -3.46 -4.48
N MET A 27 7.68 -4.15 -3.44
CA MET A 27 8.52 -4.51 -2.29
C MET A 27 9.73 -5.36 -2.72
N ARG A 28 9.52 -6.36 -3.58
CA ARG A 28 10.59 -7.20 -4.13
C ARG A 28 11.60 -6.38 -4.92
N ARG A 29 11.14 -5.55 -5.86
CA ARG A 29 12.01 -4.70 -6.69
C ARG A 29 12.87 -3.78 -5.84
N ASN A 30 12.25 -3.11 -4.87
CA ASN A 30 12.94 -2.17 -4.00
C ASN A 30 13.91 -2.86 -3.04
N LEU A 31 13.54 -4.02 -2.49
CA LEU A 31 14.43 -4.83 -1.67
C LEU A 31 15.69 -5.25 -2.45
N ILE A 32 15.53 -5.80 -3.66
CA ILE A 32 16.66 -6.19 -4.52
C ILE A 32 17.56 -4.98 -4.80
N ALA A 33 16.97 -3.82 -5.07
CA ALA A 33 17.72 -2.59 -5.30
C ALA A 33 18.50 -2.13 -4.06
N MET A 34 17.96 -2.32 -2.85
CA MET A 34 18.66 -2.01 -1.59
C MET A 34 19.81 -2.97 -1.33
N ILE A 35 19.59 -4.28 -1.51
CA ILE A 35 20.63 -5.32 -1.38
C ILE A 35 21.79 -5.04 -2.32
N LYS A 36 21.53 -4.78 -3.60
CA LYS A 36 22.56 -4.43 -4.60
C LYS A 36 23.38 -3.20 -4.21
N LYS A 37 22.75 -2.24 -3.52
CA LYS A 37 23.39 -1.00 -3.04
C LYS A 37 24.02 -1.15 -1.65
N LYS A 38 23.98 -2.34 -1.05
CA LYS A 38 24.41 -2.60 0.34
C LYS A 38 23.81 -1.60 1.33
N LYS A 39 22.54 -1.23 1.12
CA LYS A 39 21.82 -0.34 2.03
C LYS A 39 21.19 -1.15 3.14
N GLU A 40 21.28 -0.64 4.36
CA GLU A 40 20.57 -1.19 5.51
C GLU A 40 19.05 -1.13 5.29
N ILE A 41 18.38 -2.27 5.46
CA ILE A 41 16.94 -2.43 5.19
C ILE A 41 16.12 -2.13 6.45
N PHE A 42 16.59 -2.64 7.60
CA PHE A 42 15.89 -2.55 8.88
C PHE A 42 16.71 -1.75 9.90
N PRO A 43 16.81 -0.42 9.74
CA PRO A 43 17.65 0.41 10.59
C PRO A 43 17.26 0.31 12.07
N GLY A 44 18.27 0.02 12.90
CA GLY A 44 18.14 -0.09 14.36
C GLY A 44 17.43 -1.36 14.86
N ILE A 45 17.29 -2.39 14.01
CA ILE A 45 17.07 -3.76 14.46
C ILE A 45 18.44 -4.39 14.75
N ILE A 46 18.63 -4.93 15.94
CA ILE A 46 19.94 -5.40 16.42
C ILE A 46 19.87 -6.92 16.63
N GLY A 47 20.88 -7.65 16.14
CA GLY A 47 21.12 -9.07 16.46
C GLY A 47 20.28 -10.06 15.65
N PHE A 48 19.49 -9.59 14.69
CA PHE A 48 18.64 -10.42 13.83
C PHE A 48 19.21 -10.61 12.42
N ASP A 49 20.40 -10.07 12.17
CA ASP A 49 21.07 -9.99 10.87
C ASP A 49 21.33 -11.36 10.25
N ASP A 50 21.66 -12.37 11.06
CA ASP A 50 22.00 -13.71 10.58
C ASP A 50 20.84 -14.72 10.64
N VAL A 51 19.68 -14.33 11.20
CA VAL A 51 18.57 -15.27 11.47
C VAL A 51 17.24 -14.82 10.88
N VAL A 52 16.72 -13.67 11.32
CA VAL A 52 15.35 -13.24 11.01
C VAL A 52 15.32 -12.34 9.78
N ILE A 53 16.28 -11.41 9.66
CA ILE A 53 16.37 -10.51 8.50
C ILE A 53 16.48 -11.29 7.18
N PRO A 54 17.37 -12.30 7.05
CA PRO A 54 17.48 -13.08 5.80
C PRO A 54 16.20 -13.83 5.45
N GLN A 55 15.43 -14.30 6.45
CA GLN A 55 14.16 -14.97 6.22
C GLN A 55 13.09 -14.01 5.70
N ILE A 56 13.03 -12.79 6.24
CA ILE A 56 12.13 -11.74 5.75
C ILE A 56 12.49 -11.38 4.31
N GLU A 57 13.77 -11.20 4.01
CA GLU A 57 14.25 -10.90 2.66
C GLU A 57 13.82 -11.98 1.67
N ASN A 58 14.06 -13.25 2.01
CA ASN A 58 13.65 -14.39 1.19
C ASN A 58 12.13 -14.44 0.99
N ALA A 59 11.34 -14.20 2.04
CA ALA A 59 9.89 -14.20 1.93
C ALA A 59 9.39 -13.08 1.00
N ILE A 60 9.94 -11.87 1.09
CA ILE A 60 9.60 -10.75 0.21
C ILE A 60 10.02 -11.05 -1.24
N ILE A 61 11.22 -11.59 -1.44
CA ILE A 61 11.69 -12.01 -2.78
C ILE A 61 10.77 -13.09 -3.34
N ALA A 62 10.32 -14.04 -2.53
CA ALA A 62 9.39 -15.09 -2.94
C ALA A 62 7.94 -14.58 -3.12
N GLY A 63 7.59 -13.37 -2.64
CA GLY A 63 6.22 -12.85 -2.67
C GLY A 63 5.28 -13.54 -1.68
N GLN A 64 5.83 -14.07 -0.59
CA GLN A 64 5.09 -14.78 0.45
C GLN A 64 4.53 -13.80 1.49
N ASP A 65 3.42 -14.19 2.10
CA ASP A 65 2.89 -13.51 3.28
C ASP A 65 3.69 -13.96 4.52
N ILE A 66 3.88 -13.07 5.49
CA ILE A 66 4.81 -13.28 6.62
C ILE A 66 4.03 -13.28 7.94
N ILE A 67 4.19 -14.34 8.73
CA ILE A 67 3.69 -14.42 10.10
C ILE A 67 4.88 -14.26 11.05
N PHE A 68 4.86 -13.23 11.89
CA PHE A 68 5.89 -13.00 12.90
C PHE A 68 5.52 -13.68 14.23
N LEU A 69 6.30 -14.68 14.63
CA LEU A 69 6.16 -15.37 15.92
C LEU A 69 7.36 -15.04 16.82
N GLY A 70 7.12 -14.86 18.11
CA GLY A 70 8.18 -14.58 19.08
C GLY A 70 7.64 -13.95 20.36
N GLU A 71 8.50 -13.75 21.34
CA GLU A 71 8.12 -13.19 22.64
C GLU A 71 7.90 -11.66 22.58
N ARG A 72 7.30 -11.11 23.64
CA ARG A 72 7.13 -9.66 23.78
C ARG A 72 8.50 -8.99 23.85
N GLY A 73 8.69 -7.89 23.14
CA GLY A 73 9.95 -7.13 23.13
C GLY A 73 10.94 -7.52 22.04
N GLN A 74 10.70 -8.59 21.28
CA GLN A 74 11.59 -9.03 20.18
C GLN A 74 11.41 -8.25 18.86
N ALA A 75 11.07 -6.96 18.93
CA ALA A 75 10.98 -6.04 17.78
C ALA A 75 10.01 -6.40 16.63
N LYS A 76 9.11 -7.39 16.77
CA LYS A 76 8.13 -7.79 15.73
C LYS A 76 7.39 -6.60 15.07
N SER A 77 6.67 -5.80 15.87
CA SER A 77 5.94 -4.64 15.34
C SER A 77 6.86 -3.56 14.78
N ARG A 78 8.10 -3.46 15.28
CA ARG A 78 9.09 -2.51 14.75
C ARG A 78 9.54 -2.92 13.35
N ILE A 79 9.81 -4.20 13.13
CA ILE A 79 10.13 -4.75 11.80
C ILE A 79 8.98 -4.51 10.84
N MET A 80 7.74 -4.83 11.24
CA MET A 80 6.54 -4.62 10.40
C MET A 80 6.41 -3.17 9.93
N ARG A 81 6.58 -2.19 10.83
CA ARG A 81 6.52 -0.76 10.48
C ARG A 81 7.68 -0.31 9.59
N LEU A 82 8.83 -0.97 9.67
CA LEU A 82 9.98 -0.67 8.81
C LEU A 82 9.82 -1.21 7.38
N LEU A 83 8.94 -2.19 7.13
CA LEU A 83 8.66 -2.70 5.78
C LEU A 83 8.15 -1.61 4.83
N VAL A 84 7.53 -0.56 5.36
CA VAL A 84 7.11 0.64 4.60
C VAL A 84 8.26 1.30 3.87
N ASN A 85 9.50 1.15 4.35
CA ASN A 85 10.68 1.70 3.68
C ASN A 85 10.99 1.03 2.35
N LEU A 86 10.45 -0.17 2.10
CA LEU A 86 10.54 -0.89 0.83
C LEU A 86 9.50 -0.41 -0.19
N LEU A 87 8.61 0.51 0.18
CA LEU A 87 7.65 1.10 -0.74
C LEU A 87 8.24 2.32 -1.44
N ASP A 88 7.82 2.52 -2.69
CA ASP A 88 8.06 3.75 -3.45
C ASP A 88 7.51 4.94 -2.66
N LYS A 89 8.16 6.09 -2.78
CA LYS A 89 7.87 7.27 -1.94
C LYS A 89 6.39 7.65 -1.94
N GLU A 90 5.73 7.44 -3.06
CA GLU A 90 4.34 7.77 -3.30
C GLU A 90 3.82 6.99 -4.50
N ILE A 91 2.51 6.73 -4.52
CA ILE A 91 1.80 6.12 -5.64
C ILE A 91 0.62 7.02 -6.07
N PRO A 92 0.25 7.03 -7.36
CA PRO A 92 -0.94 7.74 -7.80
C PRO A 92 -2.20 6.98 -7.41
N VAL A 93 -3.19 7.71 -6.91
CA VAL A 93 -4.52 7.19 -6.53
C VAL A 93 -5.60 8.10 -7.10
N ILE A 94 -6.79 7.57 -7.35
CA ILE A 94 -7.92 8.42 -7.77
C ILE A 94 -8.28 9.40 -6.66
N LYS A 95 -8.39 10.68 -7.01
CA LYS A 95 -8.69 11.76 -6.07
C LYS A 95 -9.99 11.49 -5.32
N GLY A 96 -9.96 11.66 -4.00
CA GLY A 96 -11.11 11.48 -3.13
C GLY A 96 -11.59 10.03 -2.98
N CYS A 97 -10.79 9.04 -3.38
CA CYS A 97 -11.12 7.63 -3.15
C CYS A 97 -10.80 7.22 -1.72
N GLU A 98 -11.78 6.67 -1.00
CA GLU A 98 -11.61 6.18 0.38
C GLU A 98 -10.64 5.00 0.46
N ILE A 99 -10.61 4.15 -0.57
CA ILE A 99 -9.81 2.92 -0.63
C ILE A 99 -8.55 3.04 -1.48
N ASN A 100 -8.19 4.26 -1.91
CA ASN A 100 -6.97 4.53 -2.67
C ASN A 100 -6.88 3.77 -4.01
N ASP A 101 -7.97 3.79 -4.78
CA ASP A 101 -8.07 3.03 -6.03
C ASP A 101 -6.96 3.32 -7.04
N ASN A 102 -6.57 2.26 -7.76
CA ASN A 102 -5.65 2.33 -8.87
C ASN A 102 -6.27 3.19 -10.01
N PRO A 103 -5.57 4.23 -10.49
CA PRO A 103 -6.08 5.08 -11.57
C PRO A 103 -6.39 4.35 -12.88
N PHE A 104 -5.74 3.21 -13.17
CA PHE A 104 -5.95 2.48 -14.42
C PHE A 104 -6.87 1.27 -14.28
N ALA A 105 -7.15 0.84 -13.06
CA ALA A 105 -8.02 -0.31 -12.79
C ALA A 105 -8.76 -0.09 -11.44
N PRO A 106 -9.67 0.91 -11.37
CA PRO A 106 -10.45 1.15 -10.16
C PRO A 106 -11.44 0.02 -9.90
N ILE A 107 -11.67 -0.26 -8.62
CA ILE A 107 -12.61 -1.29 -8.16
C ILE A 107 -13.87 -0.63 -7.60
N CYS A 108 -13.71 0.50 -6.92
CA CYS A 108 -14.78 1.27 -6.31
C CYS A 108 -15.76 1.81 -7.37
N LYS A 109 -17.08 1.72 -7.11
CA LYS A 109 -18.12 2.17 -8.06
C LYS A 109 -17.96 3.66 -8.42
N ARG A 110 -17.86 4.52 -7.41
CA ARG A 110 -17.59 5.97 -7.57
C ARG A 110 -16.42 6.26 -8.52
N CYS A 111 -15.37 5.46 -8.41
CA CYS A 111 -14.13 5.60 -9.17
C CYS A 111 -14.31 5.14 -10.62
N ARG A 112 -15.04 4.04 -10.83
CA ARG A 112 -15.45 3.55 -12.15
C ARG A 112 -16.36 4.57 -12.86
N ASP A 113 -17.33 5.14 -12.15
CA ASP A 113 -18.24 6.17 -12.67
C ASP A 113 -17.47 7.43 -13.06
N GLU A 114 -16.60 7.92 -12.16
CA GLU A 114 -15.77 9.10 -12.44
C GLU A 114 -14.84 8.89 -13.64
N LEU A 115 -14.29 7.68 -13.80
CA LEU A 115 -13.48 7.31 -14.96
C LEU A 115 -14.32 7.24 -16.25
N SER A 116 -15.56 6.75 -16.18
CA SER A 116 -16.49 6.70 -17.32
C SER A 116 -16.88 8.10 -17.78
N GLU A 117 -17.18 9.00 -16.84
CA GLU A 117 -17.61 10.37 -17.13
C GLU A 117 -16.48 11.28 -17.63
N LYS A 118 -15.31 11.22 -16.98
CA LYS A 118 -14.22 12.20 -17.19
C LYS A 118 -13.05 11.63 -17.98
N GLY A 119 -12.93 10.30 -18.11
CA GLY A 119 -11.85 9.64 -18.82
C GLY A 119 -10.47 10.11 -18.36
N ASP A 120 -9.66 10.59 -19.30
CA ASP A 120 -8.31 11.08 -19.04
C ASP A 120 -8.25 12.37 -18.18
N ALA A 121 -9.38 13.07 -18.00
CA ALA A 121 -9.47 14.25 -17.15
C ALA A 121 -9.72 13.91 -15.66
N THR A 122 -9.94 12.63 -15.33
CA THR A 122 -10.07 12.17 -13.94
C THR A 122 -8.85 12.56 -13.13
N LYS A 123 -9.08 13.20 -11.99
CA LYS A 123 -8.02 13.72 -11.14
C LYS A 123 -7.40 12.60 -10.31
N ILE A 124 -6.09 12.70 -10.12
CA ILE A 124 -5.33 11.82 -9.22
C ILE A 124 -4.71 12.64 -8.10
N ASP A 125 -4.51 12.01 -6.95
CA ASP A 125 -3.63 12.47 -5.90
C ASP A 125 -2.45 11.49 -5.75
N TRP A 126 -1.41 11.90 -5.03
CA TRP A 126 -0.23 11.08 -4.78
C TRP A 126 -0.20 10.69 -3.31
N LEU A 127 -0.41 9.41 -3.03
CA LEU A 127 -0.46 8.83 -1.70
C LEU A 127 0.97 8.53 -1.20
N PRO A 128 1.47 9.20 -0.16
CA PRO A 128 2.78 8.94 0.42
C PRO A 128 2.87 7.54 1.03
N ARG A 129 4.07 6.93 1.01
CA ARG A 129 4.26 5.57 1.55
C ARG A 129 3.87 5.38 3.01
N GLN A 130 4.06 6.41 3.82
CA GLN A 130 3.75 6.35 5.25
C GLN A 130 2.24 6.18 5.49
N GLU A 131 1.40 6.63 4.57
CA GLU A 131 -0.06 6.51 4.63
C GLU A 131 -0.56 5.16 4.09
N ARG A 132 0.34 4.32 3.54
CA ARG A 132 0.01 2.99 3.00
C ARG A 132 0.09 1.88 4.04
N TYR A 133 0.50 2.19 5.28
CA TYR A 133 0.60 1.22 6.36
C TYR A 133 -0.65 1.22 7.22
N GLY A 134 -1.30 0.06 7.33
CA GLY A 134 -2.39 -0.20 8.26
C GLY A 134 -1.97 -1.19 9.33
N GLU A 135 -2.32 -0.91 10.59
CA GLU A 135 -2.14 -1.84 11.71
C GLU A 135 -3.43 -1.85 12.54
N LYS A 136 -3.91 -3.05 12.87
CA LYS A 136 -5.02 -3.27 13.80
C LYS A 136 -4.50 -4.13 14.94
N LEU A 137 -4.59 -3.61 16.16
CA LEU A 137 -4.18 -4.35 17.35
C LEU A 137 -5.28 -5.33 17.72
N ALA A 138 -5.01 -6.63 17.59
CA ALA A 138 -5.95 -7.67 17.97
C ALA A 138 -6.33 -7.54 19.46
N THR A 139 -7.52 -7.05 19.74
CA THR A 139 -8.25 -7.32 20.97
C THR A 139 -9.17 -8.52 20.72
N PRO A 140 -9.56 -9.30 21.74
CA PRO A 140 -10.49 -10.43 21.55
C PRO A 140 -11.79 -10.05 20.84
N ASP A 141 -12.17 -8.77 20.94
CA ASP A 141 -13.38 -8.20 20.35
C ASP A 141 -13.22 -7.78 18.88
N ILE A 142 -12.02 -7.86 18.29
CA ILE A 142 -11.81 -7.57 16.87
C ILE A 142 -12.48 -8.65 16.03
N THR A 143 -13.39 -8.22 15.17
CA THR A 143 -14.07 -9.10 14.22
C THR A 143 -13.29 -9.22 12.91
N ILE A 144 -13.60 -10.25 12.11
CA ILE A 144 -13.07 -10.37 10.73
C ILE A 144 -13.44 -9.13 9.89
N ALA A 145 -14.63 -8.60 10.12
CA ALA A 145 -15.13 -7.37 9.52
C ALA A 145 -14.20 -6.16 9.83
N ASP A 146 -13.69 -6.05 11.06
CA ASP A 146 -12.75 -4.99 11.43
C ASP A 146 -11.36 -5.12 10.80
N LEU A 147 -10.98 -6.34 10.37
CA LEU A 147 -9.69 -6.66 9.77
C LEU A 147 -9.68 -6.52 8.25
N ILE A 148 -10.74 -6.99 7.59
CA ILE A 148 -10.86 -6.99 6.12
C ILE A 148 -11.60 -5.74 5.63
N GLY A 149 -12.38 -5.10 6.50
CA GLY A 149 -13.35 -4.07 6.13
C GLY A 149 -14.71 -4.71 5.85
N ASP A 150 -15.75 -4.17 6.49
CA ASP A 150 -17.15 -4.54 6.27
C ASP A 150 -17.97 -3.29 5.96
N VAL A 151 -19.14 -3.49 5.37
CA VAL A 151 -20.05 -2.42 5.01
C VAL A 151 -20.78 -1.96 6.27
N ASP A 152 -20.45 -0.76 6.75
CA ASP A 152 -21.08 -0.17 7.95
C ASP A 152 -22.60 0.00 7.73
N PRO A 153 -23.47 -0.73 8.46
CA PRO A 153 -24.92 -0.67 8.28
C PRO A 153 -25.52 0.71 8.57
N ILE A 154 -24.87 1.51 9.42
CA ILE A 154 -25.29 2.88 9.74
C ILE A 154 -24.98 3.79 8.55
N ARG A 155 -23.80 3.65 7.93
CA ARG A 155 -23.50 4.38 6.68
C ARG A 155 -24.48 3.97 5.56
N VAL A 156 -24.85 2.70 5.48
CA VAL A 156 -25.87 2.19 4.54
C VAL A 156 -27.23 2.84 4.80
N ALA A 157 -27.67 2.92 6.06
CA ALA A 157 -28.93 3.53 6.46
C ALA A 157 -28.95 5.06 6.24
N GLU A 158 -27.81 5.75 6.33
CA GLU A 158 -27.65 7.17 5.99
C GLU A 158 -27.58 7.44 4.47
N GLY A 159 -27.80 6.43 3.63
CA GLY A 159 -27.73 6.53 2.17
C GLY A 159 -26.31 6.61 1.61
N ARG A 160 -25.29 6.39 2.46
CA ARG A 160 -23.89 6.24 2.05
C ARG A 160 -23.59 4.76 1.84
N TYR A 161 -23.88 4.33 0.61
CA TYR A 161 -23.68 2.99 0.02
C TYR A 161 -24.86 2.00 0.19
N LEU A 162 -25.95 2.31 -0.50
CA LEU A 162 -26.62 1.33 -1.37
C LEU A 162 -26.61 1.94 -2.77
N SER A 163 -25.59 1.66 -3.57
CA SER A 163 -25.61 2.02 -4.98
C SER A 163 -25.35 0.76 -5.77
N ASP A 164 -26.39 -0.07 -5.83
CA ASP A 164 -26.79 -1.02 -6.87
C ASP A 164 -25.68 -1.60 -7.75
N GLU A 165 -25.51 -2.91 -7.70
CA GLU A 165 -24.93 -3.80 -8.74
C GLU A 165 -23.78 -3.25 -9.64
#